data_AF-A0A4Q8D125-F1
#
_entry.id   AF-A0A4Q8D125-F1
#
_cell.length_a   1.000
_cell.length_b   1.000
_cell.length_c   1.000
_cell.angle_alpha   90.00
_cell.angle_beta   90.00
_cell.angle_gamma   90.00
#
_symmetry.space_group_name_H-M   'P 1'
#
loop_
_entity.id
_entity.type
_entity.pdbx_description
1 polymer ?
#
loop_
_entity_poly.entity_id
_entity_poly.type
_entity_poly.pdbx_seq_one_letter_code
_entity_poly.pdbx_strand_id
1 'polypeptide(L)'
;MTWRRRLGIGLVAVMMVVGTGPLAGAASGAEPAVEAPPAFSARYDVRKAGLTLGHAELRFRRPTESRYLYRLSIRPGRLAGMFYSSTVREMSIGRIQPDGFRPDVYRYNRSGGDDDRRAELRFDWDTLSVVNDIEARPWRMDITPDTIDRVISPLQLMHDLADLDGDDELVYRIADGGQLKTYVLRVGDKTMVETPAGRFEALRIRRSDTDSDRETTLWVAPALRYLAVQVEQREDGDRNFRMVLNTVDGLPADAR
;
A
#
# COMPACT_ATOMS: atom_id res chain seq x y z
N MET A 1 -50.85 5.76 58.76
CA MET A 1 -49.61 5.79 57.95
C MET A 1 -49.87 6.66 56.73
N THR A 2 -50.01 8.00 56.80
CA THR A 2 -49.07 9.04 57.29
C THR A 2 -47.65 8.76 56.78
N TRP A 3 -47.04 9.54 55.88
CA TRP A 3 -47.01 11.01 55.84
C TRP A 3 -46.49 11.55 54.49
N ARG A 4 -47.06 12.66 54.00
CA ARG A 4 -46.44 13.65 53.11
C ARG A 4 -45.76 14.72 53.99
N ARG A 5 -44.55 15.17 53.65
CA ARG A 5 -43.97 16.53 53.90
C ARG A 5 -42.75 16.66 52.95
N ARG A 6 -42.61 17.59 52.00
CA ARG A 6 -42.60 19.06 52.01
C ARG A 6 -41.73 19.68 53.11
N LEU A 7 -40.61 20.26 52.69
CA LEU A 7 -40.05 21.53 53.20
C LEU A 7 -39.08 22.07 52.15
N GLY A 8 -39.38 23.27 51.66
CA GLY A 8 -38.43 24.14 51.00
C GLY A 8 -38.03 25.27 51.94
N ILE A 9 -36.89 25.89 51.66
CA ILE A 9 -36.36 27.22 52.04
C ILE A 9 -35.22 27.42 51.00
N GLY A 10 -34.98 28.54 50.33
CA GLY A 10 -35.52 29.88 50.40
C GLY A 10 -34.94 30.72 49.25
N LEU A 11 -35.54 31.88 49.06
CA LEU A 11 -35.20 32.96 48.13
C LEU A 11 -33.75 33.45 48.32
N VAL A 12 -32.99 33.65 47.23
CA VAL A 12 -32.10 34.81 47.04
C VAL A 12 -32.07 35.16 45.54
N ALA A 13 -32.32 36.43 45.26
CA ALA A 13 -32.32 37.05 43.95
C ALA A 13 -30.89 37.40 43.46
N VAL A 14 -30.82 37.94 42.23
CA VAL A 14 -29.69 38.69 41.63
C VAL A 14 -28.64 37.72 41.04
N MET A 15 -28.24 37.78 39.76
CA MET A 15 -27.90 38.95 38.95
C MET A 15 -27.96 38.57 37.46
N MET A 16 -28.58 39.41 36.62
CA MET A 16 -28.17 39.50 35.22
C MET A 16 -26.71 39.97 35.19
N VAL A 17 -25.83 39.13 34.67
CA VAL A 17 -24.65 39.62 33.96
C VAL A 17 -24.78 39.08 32.55
N VAL A 18 -25.13 39.98 31.63
CA VAL A 18 -24.88 39.83 30.21
C VAL A 18 -23.36 39.80 30.06
N GLY A 19 -22.80 38.60 30.11
CA GLY A 19 -21.43 38.33 29.72
C GLY A 19 -21.43 37.96 28.25
N THR A 20 -21.14 38.93 27.38
CA THR A 20 -20.66 38.68 26.02
C THR A 20 -19.31 37.97 26.11
N GLY A 21 -19.34 36.66 26.33
CA GLY A 21 -18.16 35.81 26.16
C GLY A 21 -17.97 35.56 24.67
N PRO A 22 -16.74 35.64 24.14
CA PRO A 22 -16.50 35.30 22.74
C PRO A 22 -16.92 33.85 22.53
N LEU A 23 -17.69 33.60 21.48
CA LEU A 23 -17.86 32.26 20.93
C LEU A 23 -16.44 31.76 20.64
N ALA A 24 -15.94 30.88 21.50
CA ALA A 24 -14.74 30.12 21.22
C ALA A 24 -15.04 29.36 19.94
N GLY A 25 -14.50 29.87 18.83
CA GLY A 25 -14.53 29.17 17.56
C GLY A 25 -14.00 27.79 17.83
N ALA A 26 -14.81 26.78 17.53
CA ALA A 26 -14.32 25.42 17.42
C ALA A 26 -13.16 25.49 16.42
N ALA A 27 -11.94 25.43 16.94
CA ALA A 27 -10.78 25.15 16.12
C ALA A 27 -11.10 23.81 15.47
N SER A 28 -11.44 23.85 14.19
CA SER A 28 -11.39 22.68 13.33
C SER A 28 -9.97 22.18 13.48
N GLY A 29 -9.76 21.18 14.33
CA GLY A 29 -8.52 20.45 14.36
C GLY A 29 -8.34 19.92 12.96
N ALA A 30 -7.43 20.53 12.20
CA ALA A 30 -6.94 19.91 10.99
C ALA A 30 -6.36 18.58 11.46
N GLU A 31 -7.06 17.48 11.17
CA GLU A 31 -6.47 16.16 11.31
C GLU A 31 -5.13 16.21 10.57
N PRO A 32 -4.03 15.72 11.19
CA PRO A 32 -2.73 15.76 10.55
C PRO A 32 -2.87 15.13 9.17
N ALA A 33 -2.60 15.94 8.13
CA ALA A 33 -2.63 15.46 6.76
C ALA A 33 -1.52 14.43 6.65
N VAL A 34 -1.88 13.15 6.62
CA VAL A 34 -0.90 12.08 6.51
C VAL A 34 -0.17 12.24 5.18
N GLU A 35 1.15 12.40 5.26
CA GLU A 35 1.99 12.82 4.14
C GLU A 35 2.30 11.62 3.23
N ALA A 36 1.29 11.16 2.48
CA ALA A 36 1.49 10.16 1.44
C ALA A 36 2.59 10.62 0.46
N PRO A 37 3.39 9.69 -0.11
CA PRO A 37 4.56 10.04 -0.90
C PRO A 37 4.20 10.98 -2.07
N PRO A 38 5.14 11.84 -2.51
CA PRO A 38 4.93 12.63 -3.71
C PRO A 38 4.76 11.71 -4.93
N ALA A 39 4.17 12.24 -6.01
CA ALA A 39 4.07 11.47 -7.25
C ALA A 39 5.47 11.10 -7.78
N PHE A 40 5.67 9.84 -8.13
CA PHE A 40 6.98 9.34 -8.53
C PHE A 40 6.91 8.28 -9.63
N SER A 41 8.05 8.00 -10.24
CA SER A 41 8.25 6.84 -11.10
C SER A 41 9.55 6.14 -10.79
N ALA A 42 9.54 4.81 -10.90
CA ALA A 42 10.72 3.99 -10.73
C ALA A 42 10.81 2.97 -11.86
N ARG A 43 12.04 2.68 -12.31
CA ARG A 43 12.33 1.58 -13.23
C ARG A 43 13.20 0.56 -12.53
N TYR A 44 12.96 -0.72 -12.79
CA TYR A 44 13.71 -1.83 -12.23
C TYR A 44 14.22 -2.74 -13.33
N ASP A 45 15.42 -3.27 -13.16
CA ASP A 45 15.88 -4.43 -13.90
C ASP A 45 15.25 -5.68 -13.29
N VAL A 46 14.59 -6.50 -14.12
CA VAL A 46 14.09 -7.81 -13.72
C VAL A 46 15.13 -8.85 -14.09
N ARG A 47 15.65 -9.56 -13.10
CA ARG A 47 16.75 -10.53 -13.23
C ARG A 47 16.33 -11.91 -12.75
N LYS A 48 16.88 -12.94 -13.38
CA LYS A 48 16.77 -14.35 -12.95
C LYS A 48 18.12 -15.03 -13.18
N ALA A 49 18.64 -15.74 -12.17
CA ALA A 49 19.94 -16.40 -12.25
C ALA A 49 21.08 -15.51 -12.79
N GLY A 50 21.08 -14.22 -12.41
CA GLY A 50 22.06 -13.22 -12.86
C GLY A 50 21.78 -12.59 -14.24
N LEU A 51 20.87 -13.14 -15.04
CA LEU A 51 20.50 -12.61 -16.36
C LEU A 51 19.37 -11.59 -16.26
N THR A 52 19.50 -10.45 -16.94
CA THR A 52 18.41 -9.47 -17.07
C THR A 52 17.38 -9.97 -18.08
N LEU A 53 16.18 -10.30 -17.61
CA LEU A 53 15.06 -10.79 -18.41
C LEU A 53 14.18 -9.67 -18.95
N GLY A 54 14.27 -8.46 -18.37
CA GLY A 54 13.46 -7.33 -18.79
C GLY A 54 13.45 -6.22 -17.77
N HIS A 55 12.40 -5.40 -17.83
CA HIS A 55 12.27 -4.23 -16.97
C HIS A 55 10.85 -4.11 -16.40
N ALA A 56 10.77 -3.61 -15.18
CA ALA A 56 9.52 -3.17 -14.59
C ALA A 56 9.49 -1.64 -14.51
N GLU A 57 8.34 -1.06 -14.81
CA GLU A 57 8.08 0.37 -14.65
C GLU A 57 6.94 0.55 -13.65
N LEU A 58 7.21 1.34 -12.62
CA LEU A 58 6.28 1.73 -11.57
C LEU A 58 5.98 3.21 -11.72
N ARG A 59 4.71 3.60 -11.66
CA ARG A 59 4.28 4.99 -11.62
C ARG A 59 3.21 5.20 -10.57
N PHE A 60 3.46 6.12 -9.65
CA PHE A 60 2.49 6.61 -8.68
C PHE A 60 2.09 8.04 -9.03
N ARG A 61 0.79 8.30 -9.09
CA ARG A 61 0.22 9.62 -9.37
C ARG A 61 -0.83 9.94 -8.32
N ARG A 62 -0.98 11.24 -8.03
CA ARG A 62 -2.01 11.80 -7.16
C ARG A 62 -2.89 12.74 -7.98
N PRO A 63 -3.95 12.24 -8.65
CA PRO A 63 -4.86 13.10 -9.43
C PRO A 63 -5.50 14.21 -8.59
N THR A 64 -5.71 13.95 -7.31
CA THR A 64 -6.11 14.93 -6.28
C THR A 64 -5.37 14.59 -5.00
N GLU A 65 -5.48 15.41 -3.95
CA GLU A 65 -4.80 15.16 -2.67
C GLU A 65 -5.18 13.81 -2.04
N SER A 66 -6.45 13.41 -2.16
CA SER A 66 -7.03 12.20 -1.56
C SER A 66 -7.22 11.02 -2.51
N ARG A 67 -6.79 11.14 -3.78
CA ARG A 67 -6.92 10.07 -4.78
C ARG A 67 -5.56 9.66 -5.30
N TYR A 68 -5.42 8.37 -5.60
CA TYR A 68 -4.22 7.86 -6.24
C TYR A 68 -4.53 7.06 -7.52
N LEU A 69 -3.50 6.97 -8.35
CA LEU A 69 -3.40 6.02 -9.44
C LEU A 69 -2.00 5.42 -9.41
N TYR A 70 -1.94 4.11 -9.23
CA TYR A 70 -0.71 3.34 -9.19
C TYR A 70 -0.68 2.35 -10.34
N ARG A 71 0.44 2.28 -11.06
CA ARG A 71 0.62 1.37 -12.21
C ARG A 71 1.96 0.68 -12.14
N LEU A 72 1.93 -0.63 -12.40
CA LEU A 72 3.10 -1.47 -12.60
C LEU A 72 3.02 -2.09 -13.99
N SER A 73 4.10 -2.01 -14.77
CA SER A 73 4.22 -2.68 -16.06
C SER A 73 5.53 -3.43 -16.12
N ILE A 74 5.49 -4.73 -16.34
CA ILE A 74 6.65 -5.59 -16.52
C ILE A 74 6.70 -6.01 -17.98
N ARG A 75 7.83 -5.76 -18.64
CA ARG A 75 8.04 -6.10 -20.06
C ARG A 75 9.32 -6.91 -20.22
N PRO A 76 9.32 -7.91 -21.12
CA PRO A 76 10.54 -8.63 -21.45
C PRO A 76 11.56 -7.72 -22.12
N GLY A 77 12.84 -8.02 -21.89
CA GLY A 77 13.95 -7.37 -22.56
C GLY A 77 14.05 -7.81 -24.01
N ARG A 78 14.65 -6.98 -24.87
CA ARG A 78 14.77 -7.23 -26.31
C ARG A 78 15.46 -8.55 -26.66
N LEU A 79 16.36 -9.02 -25.80
CA LEU A 79 17.10 -10.28 -25.98
C LEU A 79 16.46 -11.46 -25.22
N ALA A 80 15.48 -11.20 -24.37
CA ALA A 80 14.76 -12.22 -23.59
C ALA A 80 13.52 -12.78 -24.32
N GLY A 81 13.07 -12.11 -25.39
CA GLY A 81 11.87 -12.47 -26.14
C GLY A 81 11.88 -13.87 -26.77
N MET A 82 13.03 -14.54 -26.86
CA MET A 82 13.13 -15.95 -27.28
C MET A 82 12.78 -16.95 -26.17
N PHE A 83 12.74 -16.53 -24.91
CA PHE A 83 12.53 -17.40 -23.74
C PHE A 83 11.36 -16.96 -22.85
N TYR A 84 10.98 -15.69 -22.90
CA TYR A 84 9.85 -15.14 -22.15
C TYR A 84 9.28 -13.91 -22.85
N SER A 85 8.04 -13.99 -23.30
CA SER A 85 7.36 -12.92 -24.07
C SER A 85 6.22 -12.25 -23.30
N SER A 86 5.86 -12.77 -22.12
CA SER A 86 4.73 -12.23 -21.34
C SER A 86 5.02 -10.80 -20.85
N THR A 87 4.09 -9.90 -21.15
CA THR A 87 3.98 -8.58 -20.54
C THR A 87 2.93 -8.64 -19.43
N VAL A 88 3.23 -8.06 -18.27
CA VAL A 88 2.28 -7.92 -17.16
C VAL A 88 2.01 -6.44 -16.94
N ARG A 89 0.75 -6.09 -16.74
CA ARG A 89 0.30 -4.75 -16.36
C ARG A 89 -0.67 -4.86 -15.21
N GLU A 90 -0.38 -4.11 -14.16
CA GLU A 90 -1.21 -3.99 -12.98
C GLU A 90 -1.52 -2.51 -12.72
N MET A 91 -2.70 -2.25 -12.20
CA MET A 91 -3.14 -0.91 -11.86
C MET A 91 -4.04 -0.96 -10.64
N SER A 92 -3.84 -0.02 -9.73
CA SER A 92 -4.74 0.25 -8.62
C SER A 92 -5.14 1.72 -8.63
N ILE A 93 -6.42 1.98 -8.39
CA ILE A 93 -7.01 3.31 -8.26
C ILE A 93 -7.80 3.30 -6.95
N GLY A 94 -7.64 4.34 -6.16
CA GLY A 94 -8.33 4.43 -4.88
C GLY A 94 -8.16 5.77 -4.19
N ARG A 95 -8.31 5.71 -2.86
CA ARG A 95 -8.18 6.84 -1.94
C ARG A 95 -6.97 6.70 -1.06
N ILE A 96 -6.42 7.85 -0.70
CA ILE A 96 -5.42 7.98 0.37
C ILE A 96 -6.20 8.42 1.62
N GLN A 97 -5.95 7.74 2.72
CA GLN A 97 -6.58 7.92 4.02
C GLN A 97 -5.49 8.02 5.10
N PRO A 98 -5.83 8.43 6.33
CA PRO A 98 -4.84 8.50 7.41
C PRO A 98 -4.14 7.17 7.70
N ASP A 99 -4.87 6.06 7.55
CA ASP A 99 -4.39 4.68 7.71
C ASP A 99 -3.76 4.08 6.43
N GLY A 100 -3.58 4.90 5.39
CA GLY A 100 -2.87 4.51 4.16
C GLY A 100 -3.77 4.45 2.93
N PHE A 101 -3.73 3.35 2.20
CA PHE A 101 -4.34 3.25 0.88
C PHE A 101 -5.61 2.39 0.90
N ARG A 102 -6.72 2.97 0.41
CA ARG A 102 -7.99 2.26 0.22
C ARG A 102 -8.29 2.08 -1.28
N PRO A 103 -8.13 0.89 -1.86
CA PRO A 103 -8.46 0.64 -3.27
C PRO A 103 -9.95 0.78 -3.56
N ASP A 104 -10.28 1.32 -4.73
CA ASP A 104 -11.64 1.25 -5.29
C ASP A 104 -11.68 0.26 -6.47
N VAL A 105 -10.63 0.24 -7.30
CA VAL A 105 -10.51 -0.66 -8.47
C VAL A 105 -9.07 -1.16 -8.63
N TYR A 106 -8.93 -2.47 -8.82
CA TYR A 106 -7.68 -3.10 -9.23
C TYR A 106 -7.85 -3.79 -10.59
N ARG A 107 -6.85 -3.68 -11.47
CA ARG A 107 -6.81 -4.34 -12.78
C ARG A 107 -5.51 -5.08 -12.98
N TYR A 108 -5.63 -6.29 -13.50
CA TYR A 108 -4.53 -7.15 -13.93
C TYR A 108 -4.69 -7.51 -15.41
N ASN A 109 -3.60 -7.44 -16.17
CA ASN A 109 -3.54 -7.91 -17.54
C ASN A 109 -2.17 -8.53 -17.81
N ARG A 110 -2.14 -9.81 -18.12
CA ARG A 110 -1.00 -10.52 -18.68
C ARG A 110 -1.31 -10.85 -20.13
N SER A 111 -0.38 -10.50 -21.02
CA SER A 111 -0.52 -10.69 -22.47
C SER A 111 0.78 -11.14 -23.12
N GLY A 112 0.72 -11.79 -24.27
CA GLY A 112 1.88 -12.10 -25.12
C GLY A 112 2.45 -13.50 -24.90
N GLY A 113 1.67 -14.43 -24.36
CA GLY A 113 1.98 -15.86 -24.30
C GLY A 113 0.71 -16.71 -24.31
N ASP A 114 0.82 -18.01 -24.07
CA ASP A 114 -0.35 -18.91 -24.07
C ASP A 114 -1.26 -18.72 -22.85
N ASP A 115 -0.75 -18.12 -21.77
CA ASP A 115 -1.45 -17.87 -20.50
C ASP A 115 -1.94 -16.41 -20.37
N ASP A 116 -2.51 -15.86 -21.43
CA ASP A 116 -3.12 -14.53 -21.40
C ASP A 116 -4.25 -14.50 -20.36
N ARG A 117 -4.20 -13.52 -19.45
CA ARG A 117 -5.14 -13.43 -18.34
C ARG A 117 -5.47 -12.00 -18.02
N ARG A 118 -6.75 -11.72 -17.80
CA ARG A 118 -7.24 -10.44 -17.29
C ARG A 118 -8.00 -10.66 -16.00
N ALA A 119 -7.91 -9.73 -15.07
CA ALA A 119 -8.80 -9.64 -13.92
C ALA A 119 -9.10 -8.17 -13.58
N GLU A 120 -10.29 -7.90 -13.08
CA GLU A 120 -10.68 -6.60 -12.53
C GLU A 120 -11.39 -6.87 -11.21
N LEU A 121 -10.93 -6.21 -10.15
CA LEU A 121 -11.57 -6.24 -8.83
C LEU A 121 -12.16 -4.87 -8.56
N ARG A 122 -13.43 -4.84 -8.11
CA ARG A 122 -14.09 -3.63 -7.63
C ARG A 122 -14.45 -3.80 -6.16
N PHE A 123 -14.05 -2.83 -5.35
CA PHE A 123 -14.27 -2.83 -3.91
C PHE A 123 -15.56 -2.07 -3.58
N ASP A 124 -16.48 -2.76 -2.91
CA ASP A 124 -17.68 -2.19 -2.33
C ASP A 124 -17.47 -2.11 -0.81
N TRP A 125 -17.15 -0.91 -0.35
CA TRP A 125 -16.85 -0.61 1.05
C TRP A 125 -18.11 -0.49 1.92
N ASP A 126 -19.28 -0.27 1.31
CA ASP A 126 -20.55 -0.19 2.03
C ASP A 126 -21.02 -1.59 2.43
N THR A 127 -20.78 -2.57 1.56
CA THR A 127 -21.12 -3.98 1.81
C THR A 127 -19.93 -4.85 2.20
N LEU A 128 -18.75 -4.24 2.39
CA LEU A 128 -17.47 -4.91 2.69
C LEU A 128 -17.22 -6.13 1.81
N SER A 129 -17.28 -5.93 0.49
CA SER A 129 -17.06 -7.01 -0.48
C SER A 129 -16.23 -6.57 -1.69
N VAL A 130 -15.61 -7.55 -2.35
CA VAL A 130 -14.96 -7.39 -3.65
C VAL A 130 -15.65 -8.27 -4.67
N VAL A 131 -15.89 -7.71 -5.85
CA VAL A 131 -16.43 -8.44 -7.00
C VAL A 131 -15.42 -8.48 -8.14
N ASN A 132 -15.35 -9.62 -8.84
CA ASN A 132 -14.59 -9.74 -10.09
C ASN A 132 -15.50 -9.65 -11.30
N ASP A 133 -15.20 -8.74 -12.21
CA ASP A 133 -16.05 -8.39 -13.36
C ASP A 133 -15.48 -8.87 -14.72
N ILE A 134 -14.70 -9.97 -14.77
CA ILE A 134 -14.15 -10.49 -16.04
C ILE A 134 -14.85 -11.77 -16.52
N GLU A 135 -15.17 -11.74 -17.83
CA GLU A 135 -16.05 -12.57 -18.66
C GLU A 135 -15.89 -14.11 -18.62
N ALA A 136 -16.06 -14.74 -17.46
CA ALA A 136 -16.43 -16.17 -17.42
C ALA A 136 -16.96 -16.67 -16.07
N ARG A 137 -16.52 -16.09 -14.94
CA ARG A 137 -16.80 -16.60 -13.59
C ARG A 137 -16.83 -15.45 -12.58
N PRO A 138 -17.91 -14.66 -12.51
CA PRO A 138 -18.05 -13.64 -11.49
C PRO A 138 -18.02 -14.32 -10.12
N TRP A 139 -17.27 -13.74 -9.21
CA TRP A 139 -17.26 -14.15 -7.81
C TRP A 139 -17.33 -12.91 -6.95
N ARG A 140 -17.86 -13.11 -5.75
CA ARG A 140 -17.90 -12.15 -4.66
C ARG A 140 -17.13 -12.74 -3.50
N MET A 141 -16.39 -11.90 -2.81
CA MET A 141 -15.63 -12.26 -1.64
C MET A 141 -15.80 -11.19 -0.59
N ASP A 142 -16.03 -11.58 0.65
CA ASP A 142 -16.08 -10.65 1.77
C ASP A 142 -14.68 -10.13 2.09
N ILE A 143 -14.60 -8.87 2.47
CA ILE A 143 -13.36 -8.20 2.84
C ILE A 143 -13.50 -7.52 4.20
N THR A 144 -12.39 -6.99 4.69
CA THR A 144 -12.30 -6.23 5.93
C THR A 144 -11.93 -4.79 5.62
N PRO A 145 -12.18 -3.82 6.53
CA PRO A 145 -11.90 -2.40 6.29
C PRO A 145 -10.45 -2.08 5.90
N ASP A 146 -9.49 -2.92 6.31
CA ASP A 146 -8.05 -2.80 6.04
C ASP A 146 -7.59 -3.59 4.81
N THR A 147 -8.51 -4.15 4.02
CA THR A 147 -8.13 -4.94 2.84
C THR A 147 -7.57 -4.05 1.74
N ILE A 148 -6.43 -4.45 1.18
CA ILE A 148 -5.83 -3.78 0.02
C ILE A 148 -5.69 -4.75 -1.15
N ASP A 149 -5.41 -4.22 -2.34
CA ASP A 149 -5.03 -5.06 -3.48
C ASP A 149 -3.53 -5.40 -3.45
N ARG A 150 -3.17 -6.42 -4.22
CA ARG A 150 -1.78 -6.90 -4.29
C ARG A 150 -0.79 -5.83 -4.73
N VAL A 151 -1.13 -5.00 -5.71
CA VAL A 151 -0.15 -4.10 -6.33
C VAL A 151 0.11 -2.88 -5.45
N ILE A 152 -0.86 -2.42 -4.66
CA ILE A 152 -0.68 -1.28 -3.75
C ILE A 152 0.14 -1.63 -2.50
N SER A 153 0.30 -2.92 -2.16
CA SER A 153 1.00 -3.36 -0.94
C SER A 153 2.40 -2.74 -0.69
N PRO A 154 3.27 -2.50 -1.69
CA PRO A 154 4.55 -1.82 -1.42
C PRO A 154 4.38 -0.34 -1.06
N LEU A 155 3.32 0.33 -1.53
CA LEU A 155 3.02 1.71 -1.13
C LEU A 155 2.44 1.76 0.28
N GLN A 156 1.60 0.80 0.68
CA GLN A 156 1.19 0.67 2.07
C GLN A 156 2.40 0.47 2.99
N LEU A 157 3.36 -0.36 2.58
CA LEU A 157 4.60 -0.55 3.33
C LEU A 157 5.43 0.75 3.44
N MET A 158 5.50 1.56 2.39
CA MET A 158 6.15 2.87 2.46
C MET A 158 5.47 3.82 3.45
N HIS A 159 4.14 3.77 3.51
CA HIS A 159 3.32 4.55 4.45
C HIS A 159 3.57 4.08 5.89
N ASP A 160 3.39 2.79 6.17
CA ASP A 160 3.48 2.28 7.54
C ASP A 160 4.89 2.43 8.12
N LEU A 161 5.95 2.24 7.31
CA LEU A 161 7.33 2.43 7.76
C LEU A 161 7.71 3.90 8.00
N ALA A 162 6.95 4.86 7.46
CA ALA A 162 7.17 6.27 7.75
C ALA A 162 6.82 6.62 9.20
N ASP A 163 5.84 5.91 9.76
CA ASP A 163 5.26 6.18 11.08
C ASP A 163 5.59 5.08 12.12
N LEU A 164 6.41 4.09 11.76
CA LEU A 164 6.68 2.92 12.60
C LEU A 164 7.64 3.24 13.75
N ASP A 165 7.11 3.29 14.97
CA ASP A 165 7.88 3.47 16.21
C ASP A 165 8.14 2.12 16.91
N GLY A 166 8.98 1.27 16.29
CA GLY A 166 9.54 0.08 16.93
C GLY A 166 8.71 -1.20 16.87
N ASP A 167 7.62 -1.23 16.10
CA ASP A 167 6.96 -2.48 15.72
C ASP A 167 7.79 -3.22 14.65
N ASP A 168 8.03 -4.51 14.87
CA ASP A 168 8.84 -5.33 13.96
C ASP A 168 7.98 -6.15 12.97
N GLU A 169 6.65 -6.06 13.05
CA GLU A 169 5.73 -6.86 12.24
C GLU A 169 4.52 -6.04 11.75
N LEU A 170 4.21 -6.17 10.45
CA LEU A 170 3.04 -5.60 9.79
C LEU A 170 2.22 -6.72 9.16
N VAL A 171 0.89 -6.60 9.17
CA VAL A 171 -0.03 -7.61 8.64
C VAL A 171 -0.96 -6.97 7.62
N TYR A 172 -0.96 -7.48 6.38
CA TYR A 172 -1.81 -6.97 5.31
C TYR A 172 -2.80 -8.02 4.83
N ARG A 173 -4.07 -7.62 4.73
CA ARG A 173 -5.13 -8.43 4.11
C ARG A 173 -5.23 -8.06 2.64
N ILE A 174 -5.01 -9.03 1.77
CA ILE A 174 -4.85 -8.82 0.33
C ILE A 174 -5.98 -9.50 -0.43
N ALA A 175 -6.74 -8.71 -1.19
CA ALA A 175 -7.67 -9.25 -2.17
C ALA A 175 -6.90 -9.69 -3.43
N ASP A 176 -6.77 -11.00 -3.64
CA ASP A 176 -6.06 -11.58 -4.80
C ASP A 176 -6.75 -12.85 -5.30
N GLY A 177 -7.21 -12.84 -6.55
CA GLY A 177 -7.65 -14.06 -7.22
C GLY A 177 -8.89 -14.78 -6.66
N GLY A 178 -9.73 -14.08 -5.89
CA GLY A 178 -10.94 -14.66 -5.28
C GLY A 178 -10.75 -15.14 -3.85
N GLN A 179 -9.58 -14.86 -3.27
CA GLN A 179 -9.24 -15.19 -1.89
C GLN A 179 -8.71 -13.96 -1.17
N LEU A 180 -9.02 -13.88 0.12
CA LEU A 180 -8.49 -12.89 1.03
C LEU A 180 -7.25 -13.49 1.67
N LYS A 181 -6.08 -13.13 1.14
CA LYS A 181 -4.80 -13.62 1.61
C LYS A 181 -4.28 -12.76 2.75
N THR A 182 -3.40 -13.31 3.57
CA THR A 182 -2.71 -12.54 4.61
C THR A 182 -1.21 -12.52 4.34
N TYR A 183 -0.66 -11.33 4.21
CA TYR A 183 0.79 -11.12 4.16
C TYR A 183 1.27 -10.72 5.55
N VAL A 184 2.26 -11.44 6.06
CA VAL A 184 2.98 -11.07 7.28
C VAL A 184 4.33 -10.53 6.87
N LEU A 185 4.62 -9.28 7.23
CA LEU A 185 5.83 -8.57 6.88
C LEU A 185 6.63 -8.33 8.15
N ARG A 186 7.84 -8.87 8.20
CA ARG A 186 8.76 -8.70 9.33
C ARG A 186 9.87 -7.74 8.97
N VAL A 187 10.01 -6.70 9.77
CA VAL A 187 11.10 -5.73 9.70
C VAL A 187 12.35 -6.41 10.29
N GLY A 188 13.46 -6.26 9.59
CA GLY A 188 14.75 -6.78 10.02
C GLY A 188 15.84 -5.74 9.87
N ASP A 189 17.09 -6.21 9.92
CA ASP A 189 18.24 -5.33 9.98
C ASP A 189 18.43 -4.46 8.73
N LYS A 190 19.14 -3.35 8.94
CA LYS A 190 19.64 -2.49 7.87
C LYS A 190 20.85 -3.12 7.18
N THR A 191 20.93 -2.94 5.87
CA THR A 191 22.08 -3.37 5.07
C THR A 191 22.32 -2.44 3.89
N MET A 192 23.56 -2.38 3.41
CA MET A 192 23.89 -1.60 2.22
C MET A 192 23.55 -2.39 0.96
N VAL A 193 22.74 -1.80 0.07
CA VAL A 193 22.34 -2.38 -1.21
C VAL A 193 22.89 -1.54 -2.36
N GLU A 194 23.55 -2.20 -3.29
CA GLU A 194 24.04 -1.59 -4.53
C GLU A 194 23.04 -1.80 -5.66
N THR A 195 22.74 -0.72 -6.36
CA THR A 195 21.81 -0.72 -7.50
C THR A 195 22.36 0.18 -8.61
N PRO A 196 21.90 0.04 -9.87
CA PRO A 196 22.24 1.01 -10.90
C PRO A 196 21.84 2.47 -10.56
N ALA A 197 20.82 2.67 -9.71
CA ALA A 197 20.40 3.98 -9.23
C ALA A 197 21.32 4.57 -8.14
N GLY A 198 22.28 3.79 -7.62
CA GLY A 198 23.17 4.19 -6.54
C GLY A 198 23.24 3.15 -5.41
N ARG A 199 23.89 3.55 -4.32
CA ARG A 199 24.11 2.73 -3.13
C ARG A 199 23.27 3.27 -1.96
N PHE A 200 22.45 2.40 -1.36
CA PHE A 200 21.47 2.80 -0.34
C PHE A 200 21.62 1.96 0.92
N GLU A 201 21.54 2.58 2.09
CA GLU A 201 21.19 1.86 3.31
C GLU A 201 19.71 1.48 3.22
N ALA A 202 19.39 0.20 3.39
CA ALA A 202 18.03 -0.31 3.25
C ALA A 202 17.66 -1.25 4.40
N LEU A 203 16.44 -1.11 4.90
CA LEU A 203 15.83 -2.06 5.84
C LEU A 203 15.40 -3.31 5.07
N ARG A 204 15.69 -4.48 5.63
CA ARG A 204 15.24 -5.75 5.05
C ARG A 204 13.85 -6.10 5.58
N ILE A 205 12.89 -6.25 4.68
CA ILE A 205 11.52 -6.68 4.99
C ILE A 205 11.32 -8.09 4.45
N ARG A 206 10.98 -9.05 5.32
CA ARG A 206 10.61 -10.41 4.89
C ARG A 206 9.10 -10.52 4.88
N ARG A 207 8.54 -10.83 3.71
CA ARG A 207 7.12 -11.10 3.53
C ARG A 207 6.89 -12.59 3.32
N SER A 208 6.09 -13.19 4.18
CA SER A 208 5.50 -14.53 4.00
C SER A 208 4.01 -14.42 3.69
N ASP A 209 3.53 -15.30 2.81
CA ASP A 209 2.10 -15.51 2.56
C ASP A 209 1.61 -16.60 3.52
N THR A 210 0.44 -16.45 4.14
CA THR A 210 -0.11 -17.51 5.02
C THR A 210 -0.51 -18.76 4.25
N ASP A 211 -0.74 -18.63 2.94
CA ASP A 211 -1.33 -19.67 2.11
C ASP A 211 -0.32 -20.30 1.12
N SER A 212 0.98 -19.96 1.24
CA SER A 212 2.03 -20.41 0.32
C SER A 212 3.43 -20.35 0.94
N ASP A 213 4.31 -21.27 0.53
CA ASP A 213 5.74 -21.26 0.87
C ASP A 213 6.55 -20.14 0.17
N ARG A 214 5.88 -19.27 -0.59
CA ARG A 214 6.51 -18.15 -1.29
C ARG A 214 6.99 -17.11 -0.29
N GLU A 215 8.31 -16.93 -0.24
CA GLU A 215 8.94 -15.85 0.53
C GLU A 215 9.37 -14.72 -0.42
N THR A 216 9.10 -13.49 -0.02
CA THR A 216 9.61 -12.29 -0.71
C THR A 216 10.41 -11.46 0.27
N THR A 217 11.66 -11.17 -0.06
CA THR A 217 12.45 -10.17 0.66
C THR A 217 12.43 -8.86 -0.11
N LEU A 218 12.06 -7.76 0.55
CA LEU A 218 12.21 -6.41 0.05
C LEU A 218 13.35 -5.73 0.81
N TRP A 219 14.14 -4.93 0.10
CA TRP A 219 15.08 -3.99 0.70
C TRP A 219 14.56 -2.59 0.42
N VAL A 220 14.13 -1.90 1.46
CA VAL A 220 13.48 -0.59 1.37
C VAL A 220 14.41 0.49 1.89
N ALA A 221 14.64 1.54 1.10
CA ALA A 221 15.60 2.59 1.45
C ALA A 221 14.89 3.76 2.16
N PRO A 222 15.19 4.05 3.45
CA PRO A 222 14.60 5.20 4.15
C PRO A 222 14.86 6.51 3.42
N ALA A 223 16.05 6.66 2.82
CA ALA A 223 16.41 7.84 2.01
C ALA A 223 15.51 8.05 0.79
N LEU A 224 14.76 7.04 0.34
CA LEU A 224 13.79 7.12 -0.74
C LEU A 224 12.36 6.90 -0.22
N ARG A 225 12.07 7.36 1.01
CA ARG A 225 10.78 7.17 1.69
C ARG A 225 10.34 5.70 1.71
N TYR A 226 11.28 4.83 2.02
CA TYR A 226 11.11 3.37 2.08
C TYR A 226 10.70 2.73 0.74
N LEU A 227 10.98 3.37 -0.40
CA LEU A 227 10.85 2.70 -1.69
C LEU A 227 11.74 1.45 -1.71
N ALA A 228 11.19 0.33 -2.19
CA ALA A 228 11.96 -0.88 -2.40
C ALA A 228 13.06 -0.63 -3.46
N VAL A 229 14.33 -0.67 -3.06
CA VAL A 229 15.48 -0.58 -3.96
C VAL A 229 15.86 -1.94 -4.55
N GLN A 230 15.47 -3.02 -3.86
CA GLN A 230 15.58 -4.38 -4.36
C GLN A 230 14.41 -5.22 -3.86
N VAL A 231 13.93 -6.15 -4.70
CA VAL A 231 12.97 -7.19 -4.31
C VAL A 231 13.50 -8.52 -4.78
N GLU A 232 13.49 -9.51 -3.92
CA GLU A 232 13.84 -10.90 -4.25
C GLU A 232 12.70 -11.81 -3.84
N GLN A 233 12.23 -12.61 -4.79
CA GLN A 233 11.23 -13.63 -4.54
C GLN A 233 11.87 -14.99 -4.71
N ARG A 234 11.61 -15.88 -3.74
CA ARG A 234 11.99 -17.29 -3.80
C ARG A 234 10.73 -18.14 -3.84
N GLU A 235 10.75 -19.12 -4.74
CA GLU A 235 9.71 -20.15 -4.88
C GLU A 235 10.44 -21.47 -5.15
N ASP A 236 10.20 -22.48 -4.32
CA ASP A 236 10.73 -23.84 -4.43
C ASP A 236 12.24 -23.94 -4.71
N GLY A 237 13.07 -23.31 -3.86
CA GLY A 237 14.53 -23.49 -3.83
C GLY A 237 15.35 -22.84 -4.96
N ASP A 238 14.81 -22.76 -6.18
CA ASP A 238 15.60 -22.41 -7.39
C ASP A 238 15.06 -21.20 -8.19
N ARG A 239 13.80 -20.78 -7.98
CA ARG A 239 13.21 -19.68 -8.78
C ARG A 239 13.43 -18.33 -8.11
N ASN A 240 14.65 -17.82 -8.22
CA ASN A 240 15.01 -16.49 -7.71
C ASN A 240 14.74 -15.42 -8.76
N PHE A 241 13.58 -14.76 -8.67
CA PHE A 241 13.34 -13.51 -9.39
C PHE A 241 13.84 -12.35 -8.54
N ARG A 242 14.60 -11.45 -9.16
CA ARG A 242 15.08 -10.23 -8.52
C ARG A 242 14.69 -9.00 -9.32
N MET A 243 14.16 -7.99 -8.64
CA MET A 243 13.99 -6.65 -9.17
C MET A 243 15.02 -5.73 -8.51
N VAL A 244 15.79 -4.97 -9.28
CA VAL A 244 16.82 -4.05 -8.77
C VAL A 244 16.55 -2.66 -9.33
N LEU A 245 16.51 -1.65 -8.47
CA LEU A 245 16.19 -0.27 -8.85
C LEU A 245 17.22 0.26 -9.86
N ASN A 246 16.74 0.65 -11.03
CA ASN A 246 17.57 1.20 -12.11
C ASN A 246 17.53 2.73 -12.10
N THR A 247 16.34 3.32 -12.04
CA THR A 247 16.14 4.77 -11.94
C THR A 247 14.94 5.09 -11.05
N VAL A 248 14.96 6.25 -10.41
CA VAL A 248 13.83 6.81 -9.67
C VAL A 248 13.75 8.31 -9.93
N ASP A 249 12.53 8.81 -10.14
CA ASP A 249 12.22 10.22 -10.37
C ASP A 249 11.05 10.64 -9.47
N GLY A 250 11.10 11.83 -8.89
CA GLY A 250 10.01 12.40 -8.09
C GLY A 250 10.00 12.00 -6.62
N LEU A 251 10.95 11.16 -6.17
CA LEU A 251 11.27 10.99 -4.75
C LEU A 251 12.59 11.74 -4.47
N PRO A 252 12.57 12.84 -3.71
CA PRO A 252 13.83 13.43 -3.25
C PRO A 252 14.55 12.41 -2.38
N ALA A 253 15.87 12.32 -2.53
CA ALA A 253 16.68 11.64 -1.53
C ALA A 253 16.58 12.50 -0.26
N ASP A 254 15.96 11.98 0.79
CA ASP A 254 15.95 12.67 2.06
C ASP A 254 17.41 12.71 2.55
N ALA A 255 18.02 13.89 2.45
CA ALA A 255 19.34 14.16 3.02
C ALA A 255 19.17 14.17 4.55
N ARG A 256 19.35 13.02 5.18
CA ARG A 256 19.61 12.94 6.62
C ARG A 256 21.10 12.76 6.84
#